data_AF-A0A821RZJ0-F1
#
_entry.id   AF-A0A821RZJ0-F1
#
_cell.length_a   1.000
_cell.length_b   1.000
_cell.length_c   1.000
_cell.angle_alpha   90.00
_cell.angle_beta   90.00
_cell.angle_gamma   90.00
#
_symmetry.space_group_name_H-M   'P 1'
#
loop_
_entity.id
_entity.type
_entity.pdbx_description
1 polymer ?
#
loop_
_entity_poly.entity_id
_entity_poly.type
_entity_poly.pdbx_seq_one_letter_code
_entity_poly.pdbx_strand_id
1 'polypeptide(L)'
;MASSLIRHFARPILATSKGFVSAAAHRNIPASLVFLYRTQATTESTPNAPAASLIRVNAEQRKTLVDFGHYVAECLPRFVQHVQMTSTNELEILVHPDGIFSIMAFLKDHTNAQFSSLADITAIDVPTRTYRFEVDG
;
A
#
# COMPACT_ATOMS: atom_id res chain seq x y z
N MET A 1 2.62 35.10 -49.19
CA MET A 1 1.37 35.74 -49.62
C MET A 1 0.24 35.04 -48.88
N ALA A 2 -0.28 35.68 -47.82
CA ALA A 2 -1.63 36.29 -47.77
C ALA A 2 -2.72 35.19 -47.66
N SER A 3 -3.70 35.21 -46.76
CA SER A 3 -4.35 36.33 -46.07
C SER A 3 -5.33 35.80 -45.01
N SER A 4 -5.58 36.62 -43.98
CA SER A 4 -6.83 36.88 -43.24
C SER A 4 -7.66 35.74 -42.63
N LEU A 5 -7.88 35.71 -41.31
CA LEU A 5 -8.74 36.61 -40.48
C LEU A 5 -10.24 36.41 -40.71
N ILE A 6 -10.97 36.09 -39.63
CA ILE A 6 -12.12 36.82 -39.02
C ILE A 6 -12.75 35.86 -37.97
N ARG A 7 -12.71 36.10 -36.65
CA ARG A 7 -13.34 37.12 -35.78
C ARG A 7 -14.69 36.62 -35.17
N HIS A 8 -14.85 36.85 -33.86
CA HIS A 8 -16.07 36.97 -33.02
C HIS A 8 -16.22 35.90 -31.91
N PHE A 9 -15.94 36.27 -30.65
CA PHE A 9 -16.82 36.95 -29.68
C PHE A 9 -17.88 36.01 -29.06
N ALA A 10 -17.62 35.53 -27.84
CA ALA A 10 -18.67 35.12 -26.91
C ALA A 10 -18.22 35.43 -25.47
N ARG A 11 -19.06 36.23 -24.79
CA ARG A 11 -18.93 36.76 -23.42
C ARG A 11 -19.38 35.72 -22.37
N PRO A 12 -19.03 35.90 -21.08
CA PRO A 12 -19.29 34.92 -20.02
C PRO A 12 -20.75 34.92 -19.57
N ILE A 13 -21.26 33.74 -19.19
CA ILE A 13 -22.60 33.55 -18.62
C ILE A 13 -22.51 33.58 -17.09
N LEU A 14 -23.22 34.55 -16.51
CA LEU A 14 -23.48 34.71 -15.09
C LEU A 14 -24.48 33.65 -14.61
N ALA A 15 -24.10 32.80 -13.65
CA ALA A 15 -25.01 31.88 -12.98
C ALA A 15 -25.37 32.41 -11.58
N THR A 16 -26.60 32.90 -11.46
CA THR A 16 -27.27 33.27 -10.22
C THR A 16 -27.83 32.03 -9.54
N SER A 17 -27.39 31.73 -8.32
CA SER A 17 -28.02 30.73 -7.45
C SER A 17 -28.87 31.42 -6.38
N LYS A 18 -30.14 31.05 -6.34
CA LYS A 18 -31.18 31.56 -5.43
C LYS A 18 -31.00 31.00 -4.02
N GLY A 19 -31.31 31.82 -3.03
CA GLY A 19 -31.16 31.51 -1.62
C GLY A 19 -32.12 30.45 -1.07
N PHE A 20 -31.74 29.92 0.09
CA PHE A 20 -32.62 29.27 1.05
C PHE A 20 -32.56 30.07 2.36
N VAL A 21 -33.70 30.60 2.77
CA VAL A 21 -33.89 31.25 4.07
C VAL A 21 -34.31 30.15 5.05
N SER A 22 -33.48 29.85 6.04
CA SER A 22 -33.87 29.01 7.17
C SER A 22 -34.03 29.90 8.40
N ALA A 23 -35.28 30.13 8.79
CA ALA A 23 -35.63 30.79 10.03
C ALA A 23 -35.26 29.88 11.22
N ALA A 24 -34.29 30.29 12.05
CA ALA A 24 -33.98 29.63 13.31
C ALA A 24 -34.24 30.60 14.46
N ALA A 25 -35.18 30.22 15.30
CA ALA A 25 -35.69 30.97 16.44
C ALA A 25 -34.61 31.23 17.49
N HIS A 26 -34.55 32.48 17.96
CA HIS A 26 -33.72 32.92 19.07
C HIS A 26 -34.14 32.20 20.37
N ARG A 27 -33.30 31.34 20.92
CA ARG A 27 -33.37 30.96 22.34
C ARG A 27 -32.03 31.28 22.99
N ASN A 28 -32.04 32.31 23.85
CA ASN A 28 -30.91 32.68 24.71
C ASN A 28 -30.62 31.53 25.68
N ILE A 29 -29.49 30.85 25.49
CA ILE A 29 -28.89 30.00 26.53
C ILE A 29 -27.60 30.70 26.97
N PRO A 30 -27.45 31.06 28.26
CA PRO A 30 -26.24 31.72 28.75
C PRO A 30 -25.03 30.78 28.62
N ALA A 31 -23.93 31.33 28.11
CA ALA A 31 -22.72 30.63 27.69
C ALA A 31 -21.86 30.00 28.81
N SER A 32 -22.39 29.83 30.04
CA SER A 32 -21.60 29.44 31.22
C SER A 32 -21.64 27.95 31.59
N LEU A 33 -22.34 27.09 30.83
CA LEU A 33 -22.47 25.67 31.17
C LEU A 33 -22.23 24.71 29.99
N VAL A 34 -21.21 24.99 29.17
CA VAL A 34 -20.63 23.97 28.29
C VAL A 34 -19.16 23.84 28.65
N PHE A 35 -18.91 23.32 29.85
CA PHE A 35 -17.64 22.75 30.24
C PHE A 35 -17.58 21.34 29.64
N LEU A 36 -17.27 21.24 28.35
CA LEU A 36 -16.83 19.99 27.74
C LEU A 36 -15.36 20.17 27.35
N TYR A 37 -14.53 19.51 28.15
CA TYR A 37 -13.09 19.30 28.03
C TYR A 37 -12.56 19.49 26.61
N ARG A 38 -12.18 20.72 26.28
CA ARG A 38 -11.33 21.01 25.12
C ARG A 38 -9.93 20.53 25.48
N THR A 39 -9.58 19.33 25.07
CA THR A 39 -8.18 18.87 25.07
C THR A 39 -7.39 19.85 24.20
N GLN A 40 -6.56 20.68 24.82
CA GLN A 40 -5.63 21.51 24.07
C GLN A 40 -4.53 20.60 23.54
N ALA A 41 -4.64 20.20 22.28
CA ALA A 41 -3.50 19.66 21.56
C ALA A 41 -2.55 20.83 21.29
N THR A 42 -1.47 20.93 22.05
CA THR A 42 -0.36 21.83 21.73
C THR A 42 0.23 21.36 20.40
N THR A 43 0.00 22.13 19.34
CA THR A 43 0.74 21.95 18.08
C THR A 43 2.14 22.51 18.28
N GLU A 44 3.03 21.73 18.88
CA GLU A 44 4.45 21.87 18.65
C GLU A 44 4.74 21.22 17.30
N SER A 45 4.85 22.06 16.27
CA SER A 45 5.32 21.67 14.95
C SER A 45 6.82 21.32 15.04
N THR A 46 7.13 20.08 15.40
CA THR A 46 8.40 19.47 15.01
C THR A 46 8.21 18.93 13.58
N PRO A 47 8.89 19.47 12.56
CA PRO A 47 8.90 18.84 11.25
C PRO A 47 9.77 17.58 11.36
N ASN A 48 9.27 16.43 10.90
CA ASN A 48 9.95 15.11 10.83
C ASN A 48 9.87 14.17 12.04
N ALA A 49 8.73 14.03 12.70
CA ALA A 49 8.42 12.75 13.34
C ALA A 49 7.73 11.84 12.30
N PRO A 50 8.35 10.76 11.81
CA PRO A 50 7.62 9.81 10.98
C PRO A 50 6.47 9.25 11.82
N ALA A 51 5.27 9.16 11.24
CA ALA A 51 4.16 8.46 11.85
C ALA A 51 4.65 7.06 12.23
N ALA A 52 4.82 6.82 13.54
CA ALA A 52 5.43 5.59 14.02
C ALA A 52 4.52 4.41 13.66
N SER A 53 4.97 3.54 12.75
CA SER A 53 4.33 2.26 12.53
C SER A 53 4.39 1.48 13.85
N LEU A 54 3.28 0.86 14.25
CA LEU A 54 3.23 0.03 15.47
C LEU A 54 4.21 -1.15 15.41
N ILE A 55 4.58 -1.57 14.19
CA ILE A 55 5.59 -2.60 13.92
C ILE A 55 6.95 -1.92 13.81
N ARG A 56 7.90 -2.39 14.63
CA ARG A 56 9.31 -2.01 14.54
C ARG A 56 9.98 -2.85 13.45
N VAL A 57 10.35 -2.20 12.36
CA VAL A 57 11.09 -2.84 11.26
C VAL A 57 12.58 -2.80 11.54
N ASN A 58 13.25 -3.96 11.50
CA ASN A 58 14.71 -4.03 11.51
C ASN A 58 15.24 -3.93 10.08
N ALA A 59 15.92 -2.82 9.77
CA ALA A 59 16.43 -2.55 8.43
C ALA A 59 17.51 -3.54 7.97
N GLU A 60 18.36 -4.02 8.88
CA GLU A 60 19.47 -4.93 8.55
C GLU A 60 18.95 -6.33 8.22
N GLN A 61 18.00 -6.83 9.01
CA GLN A 61 17.33 -8.11 8.73
C GLN A 61 16.59 -8.05 7.41
N ARG A 62 15.86 -6.95 7.14
CA ARG A 62 15.16 -6.76 5.87
C ARG A 62 16.12 -6.77 4.68
N LYS A 63 17.26 -6.10 4.79
CA LYS A 63 18.30 -6.13 3.75
C LYS A 63 18.79 -7.56 3.49
N THR A 64 19.07 -8.31 4.56
CA THR A 64 19.52 -9.70 4.46
C THR A 64 18.50 -10.59 3.72
N LEU A 65 17.20 -10.40 4.00
CA LEU A 65 16.13 -11.13 3.33
C LEU A 65 16.03 -10.78 1.85
N VAL A 66 16.15 -9.50 1.50
CA VAL A 66 16.15 -9.04 0.11
C VAL A 66 17.36 -9.60 -0.65
N ASP A 67 18.55 -9.53 -0.06
CA ASP A 67 19.78 -10.06 -0.65
C ASP A 67 19.68 -11.58 -0.86
N PHE A 68 19.09 -12.30 0.10
CA PHE A 68 18.82 -13.74 -0.04
C PHE A 68 17.82 -14.04 -1.16
N GLY A 69 16.72 -13.28 -1.25
CA GLY A 69 15.74 -13.46 -2.34
C GLY A 69 16.36 -13.26 -3.72
N HIS A 70 17.20 -12.23 -3.89
CA HIS A 70 17.96 -12.03 -5.13
C HIS A 70 18.91 -13.18 -5.42
N TYR A 71 19.59 -13.70 -4.41
CA TYR A 71 20.45 -14.87 -4.55
C TYR A 71 19.68 -16.11 -5.05
N VAL A 72 18.47 -16.37 -4.54
CA VAL A 72 17.62 -17.47 -5.03
C VAL A 72 17.23 -17.24 -6.50
N ALA A 73 16.89 -16.01 -6.88
CA ALA A 73 16.54 -15.66 -8.25
C ALA A 73 17.73 -15.88 -9.23
N GLU A 74 18.96 -15.62 -8.79
CA GLU A 74 20.18 -15.88 -9.58
C GLU A 74 20.48 -17.38 -9.71
N CYS A 75 20.17 -18.18 -8.67
CA CYS A 75 20.37 -19.63 -8.70
C CYS A 75 19.35 -20.35 -9.59
N LEU A 76 18.10 -19.86 -9.62
CA LEU A 76 16.98 -20.52 -10.30
C LEU A 76 16.19 -19.54 -11.21
N PRO A 77 16.86 -18.86 -12.17
CA PRO A 77 16.28 -17.76 -12.94
C PRO A 77 15.14 -18.19 -13.89
N ARG A 78 15.06 -19.49 -14.21
CA ARG A 78 13.98 -20.04 -15.03
C ARG A 78 12.65 -20.10 -14.28
N PHE A 79 12.68 -20.28 -12.96
CA PHE A 79 11.49 -20.57 -12.16
C PHE A 79 11.05 -19.38 -11.32
N VAL A 80 11.98 -18.54 -10.86
CA VAL A 80 11.66 -17.34 -10.07
C VAL A 80 11.19 -16.22 -11.00
N GLN A 81 9.99 -15.69 -10.74
CA GLN A 81 9.38 -14.60 -11.50
C GLN A 81 9.62 -13.25 -10.82
N HIS A 82 9.33 -13.18 -9.52
CA HIS A 82 9.48 -11.97 -8.73
C HIS A 82 9.96 -12.30 -7.31
N VAL A 83 10.72 -11.36 -6.75
CA VAL A 83 11.14 -11.35 -5.35
C VAL A 83 10.60 -10.06 -4.76
N GLN A 84 9.79 -10.18 -3.71
CA GLN A 84 9.17 -9.03 -3.08
C GLN A 84 9.21 -9.13 -1.56
N MET A 85 9.06 -7.97 -0.92
CA MET A 85 9.03 -7.86 0.53
C MET A 85 7.68 -7.33 0.97
N THR A 86 7.04 -8.03 1.89
CA THR A 86 5.78 -7.61 2.47
C THR A 86 6.01 -6.48 3.47
N SER A 87 4.97 -5.66 3.71
CA SER A 87 5.05 -4.54 4.67
C SER A 87 5.35 -4.99 6.11
N THR A 88 5.19 -6.29 6.39
CA THR A 88 5.46 -7.00 7.65
C THR A 88 6.89 -7.53 7.78
N ASN A 89 7.77 -7.28 6.80
CA ASN A 89 9.12 -7.87 6.67
C ASN A 89 9.14 -9.38 6.44
N GLU A 90 8.29 -9.85 5.54
CA GLU A 90 8.32 -11.23 5.07
C GLU A 90 8.79 -11.25 3.62
N LEU A 91 9.66 -12.21 3.30
CA LEU A 91 10.18 -12.41 1.96
C LEU A 91 9.22 -13.33 1.19
N GLU A 92 8.78 -12.88 0.03
CA GLU A 92 7.95 -13.66 -0.88
C GLU A 92 8.68 -13.86 -2.20
N ILE A 93 8.74 -15.11 -2.66
CA ILE A 93 9.34 -15.50 -3.93
C ILE A 93 8.23 -16.09 -4.81
N LEU A 94 7.86 -15.39 -5.87
CA LEU A 94 6.84 -15.84 -6.81
C LEU A 94 7.50 -16.78 -7.82
N VAL A 95 6.95 -17.98 -7.92
CA VAL A 95 7.54 -19.08 -8.67
C VAL A 95 6.56 -19.58 -9.73
N HIS A 96 7.08 -19.90 -10.92
CA HIS A 96 6.31 -20.58 -11.95
C HIS A 96 5.96 -22.01 -11.51
N PRO A 97 4.72 -22.51 -11.69
CA PRO A 97 4.28 -23.80 -11.16
C PRO A 97 5.16 -25.00 -11.58
N ASP A 98 5.69 -25.00 -12.81
CA ASP A 98 6.62 -26.05 -13.29
C ASP A 98 7.91 -26.17 -12.47
N GLY A 99 8.27 -25.11 -11.71
CA GLY A 99 9.49 -25.01 -10.93
C GLY A 99 9.36 -25.42 -9.47
N ILE A 100 8.16 -25.79 -9.00
CA ILE A 100 7.89 -25.98 -7.57
C ILE A 100 8.81 -27.04 -6.95
N PHE A 101 9.01 -28.17 -7.62
CA PHE A 101 9.86 -29.25 -7.10
C PHE A 101 11.33 -28.81 -7.02
N SER A 102 11.82 -28.10 -8.04
CA SER A 102 13.19 -27.60 -8.10
C SER A 102 13.46 -26.58 -6.98
N ILE A 103 12.49 -25.69 -6.73
CA ILE A 103 12.58 -24.68 -5.66
C ILE A 103 12.53 -25.35 -4.29
N MET A 104 11.60 -26.27 -4.05
CA MET A 104 11.49 -26.99 -2.77
C MET A 104 12.77 -27.79 -2.46
N ALA A 105 13.36 -28.45 -3.46
CA ALA A 105 14.63 -29.15 -3.29
C ALA A 105 15.77 -28.18 -2.96
N PHE A 106 15.87 -27.05 -3.67
CA PHE A 106 16.87 -26.03 -3.39
C PHE A 106 16.71 -25.45 -1.97
N LEU A 107 15.49 -25.07 -1.59
CA LEU A 107 15.19 -24.47 -0.29
C LEU A 107 15.48 -25.41 0.89
N LYS A 108 15.41 -26.73 0.66
CA LYS A 108 15.65 -27.75 1.67
C LYS A 108 17.13 -28.15 1.78
N ASP A 109 17.77 -28.43 0.64
CA ASP A 109 19.05 -29.15 0.61
C ASP A 109 20.27 -28.23 0.36
N HIS A 110 20.06 -26.98 -0.03
CA HIS A 110 21.16 -26.06 -0.35
C HIS A 110 21.85 -25.53 0.92
N THR A 111 23.18 -25.45 0.97
CA THR A 111 23.89 -25.04 2.20
C THR A 111 23.47 -23.65 2.70
N ASN A 112 23.20 -22.72 1.78
CA ASN A 112 22.71 -21.38 2.11
C ASN A 112 21.18 -21.31 2.31
N ALA A 113 20.44 -22.39 2.04
CA ALA A 113 18.99 -22.48 2.23
C ALA A 113 18.65 -23.87 2.83
N GLN A 114 18.44 -23.89 4.14
CA GLN A 114 18.19 -25.13 4.90
C GLN A 114 16.82 -25.10 5.58
N PHE A 115 15.78 -24.79 4.80
CA PHE A 115 14.39 -24.78 5.24
C PHE A 115 13.89 -26.23 5.38
N SER A 116 14.33 -26.88 6.46
CA SER A 116 14.07 -28.29 6.76
C SER A 116 12.69 -28.55 7.35
N SER A 117 12.04 -27.52 7.87
CA SER A 117 10.67 -27.56 8.40
C SER A 117 9.75 -26.74 7.53
N LEU A 118 8.69 -27.38 7.03
CA LEU A 118 7.57 -26.73 6.37
C LEU A 118 6.58 -26.27 7.44
N ALA A 119 6.21 -24.98 7.43
CA ALA A 119 5.32 -24.42 8.45
C ALA A 119 3.84 -24.70 8.12
N ASP A 120 3.40 -24.33 6.91
CA ASP A 120 2.03 -24.52 6.44
C ASP A 120 2.02 -24.53 4.90
N ILE A 121 0.95 -25.05 4.30
CA ILE A 121 0.63 -24.85 2.88
C ILE A 121 -0.78 -24.31 2.81
N THR A 122 -0.92 -23.14 2.21
CA THR A 122 -2.21 -22.47 2.07
C THR A 122 -2.53 -22.23 0.60
N ALA A 123 -3.82 -22.04 0.30
CA ALA A 123 -4.25 -21.67 -1.04
C ALA A 123 -5.37 -20.63 -0.97
N ILE A 124 -5.28 -19.63 -1.83
CA ILE A 124 -6.25 -18.55 -1.95
C ILE A 124 -6.96 -18.69 -3.30
N ASP A 125 -8.29 -18.66 -3.27
CA ASP A 125 -9.13 -18.66 -4.46
C ASP A 125 -9.52 -17.22 -4.83
N VAL A 126 -9.14 -16.79 -6.02
CA VAL A 126 -9.50 -15.51 -6.61
C VAL A 126 -10.27 -15.75 -7.92
N PRO A 127 -11.61 -15.84 -7.87
CA PRO A 127 -12.44 -16.26 -9.01
C PRO A 127 -12.36 -15.37 -10.26
N THR A 128 -11.88 -14.14 -10.10
CA THR A 128 -11.75 -13.16 -11.20
C THR A 128 -10.49 -13.34 -12.03
N ARG A 129 -9.53 -14.15 -11.58
CA ARG A 129 -8.27 -14.42 -12.29
C ARG A 129 -8.38 -15.67 -13.16
N THR A 130 -7.69 -15.67 -14.30
CA THR A 130 -7.57 -16.87 -15.17
C THR A 130 -6.89 -18.01 -14.41
N TYR A 131 -5.78 -17.70 -13.72
CA TYR A 131 -5.17 -18.59 -12.74
C TYR A 131 -5.86 -18.33 -11.39
N ARG A 132 -6.92 -19.09 -11.16
CA ARG A 132 -7.87 -18.89 -10.06
C ARG A 132 -7.24 -19.08 -8.68
N PHE A 133 -6.32 -20.04 -8.54
CA PHE A 133 -5.73 -20.40 -7.26
C PHE A 133 -4.30 -19.89 -7.16
N GLU A 134 -3.99 -19.25 -6.03
CA GLU A 134 -2.62 -19.01 -5.56
C GLU A 134 -2.32 -20.02 -4.45
N VAL A 135 -1.10 -20.57 -4.44
CA VAL A 135 -0.66 -21.58 -3.47
C VAL A 135 0.62 -21.09 -2.83
N ASP A 136 0.61 -20.98 -1.50
CA ASP A 136 1.72 -20.48 -0.68
C ASP A 136 2.19 -21.59 0.26
N GLY A 137 3.51 -21.69 0.50
CA GLY A 137 4.11 -22.70 1.37
C GLY A 137 5.58 -22.47 1.65
#